data_AF-A0A919ZB90-F1
#
_entry.id   AF-A0A919ZB90-F1
#
_cell.length_a   1.000
_cell.length_b   1.000
_cell.length_c   1.000
_cell.angle_alpha   90.00
_cell.angle_beta   90.00
_cell.angle_gamma   90.00
#
_symmetry.space_group_name_H-M   'P 1'
#
loop_
_entity.id
_entity.type
_entity.pdbx_description
1 polymer ?
#
loop_
_entity_poly.entity_id
_entity_poly.type
_entity_poly.pdbx_seq_one_letter_code
_entity_poly.pdbx_strand_id
1 'polypeptide(L)'
;MPSKPAPSIRPTVSPDASPTNSARADGAGIVIRLQAEPRLGGAITALVGASDQRYDLIFPYAVNRESVEKTIASKLAVTEGGLPSLEATAAFEWVSEEAATVTIKIGQKEAAKTFYPLGRYRLDVNGARTAGGFEIAGAPVFVGAVASAYQIARLSTDGRTFEKVSAFADPYFFEPLVSPRYVLASRSVGYCECDATFPKLSWVYDLEAGKLIAYPAPLSTAYRGTGSFVADTRGFFFDRYDARGNAYAIPGSETAYPVRMDGTVLGVTLSPDMRSVLVVTGAGQPGTVDLVRLELKNGARTTVAEGVQGVALPNLVSDKPEPVRFQTVGSSTFFALWNDGTHQENRYAFSWTDNKLSAWSPPVSPESWSGFQASGDDRFRLYANAGLYEGSRKLPGTEKLPYPMQWLPGTHSLVGIRVDYTKQPPEPRVSLERYEAERQEWNVIREQLPEFTDLLQPSADGRWIYLTTPD
;
A
#
# COMPACT_ATOMS: atom_id res chain seq x y z
N MET A 1 -59.96 -57.93 -7.01
CA MET A 1 -59.90 -57.97 -5.53
C MET A 1 -59.26 -56.68 -5.03
N PRO A 2 -59.74 -56.12 -3.91
CA PRO A 2 -59.70 -54.70 -3.62
C PRO A 2 -58.65 -54.31 -2.57
N SER A 3 -58.29 -53.02 -2.62
CA SER A 3 -57.78 -52.11 -1.58
C SER A 3 -57.42 -52.67 -0.21
N LYS A 4 -56.14 -52.49 0.19
CA LYS A 4 -55.71 -52.41 1.58
C LYS A 4 -55.26 -50.96 1.86
N PRO A 5 -55.81 -50.26 2.87
CA PRO A 5 -55.50 -48.86 3.12
C PRO A 5 -54.12 -48.72 3.77
N ALA A 6 -53.34 -47.73 3.31
CA ALA A 6 -52.12 -47.29 3.97
C ALA A 6 -52.48 -46.53 5.28
N PRO A 7 -51.67 -46.67 6.34
CA PRO A 7 -51.97 -46.08 7.64
C PRO A 7 -51.82 -44.56 7.64
N SER A 8 -52.80 -43.91 8.26
CA SER A 8 -52.79 -42.50 8.64
C SER A 8 -51.63 -42.23 9.61
N ILE A 9 -50.62 -41.49 9.16
CA ILE A 9 -49.62 -40.90 10.05
C ILE A 9 -50.18 -39.54 10.47
N ARG A 10 -50.57 -39.45 11.74
CA ARG A 10 -50.81 -38.17 12.42
C ARG A 10 -49.51 -37.37 12.41
N PRO A 11 -49.52 -36.07 12.08
CA PRO A 11 -48.38 -35.22 12.36
C PRO A 11 -48.25 -35.08 13.88
N THR A 12 -47.17 -35.63 14.42
CA THR A 12 -46.72 -35.35 15.78
C THR A 12 -46.33 -33.88 15.81
N VAL A 13 -47.11 -33.08 16.51
CA VAL A 13 -46.72 -31.73 16.92
C VAL A 13 -45.55 -31.90 17.88
N SER A 14 -44.34 -31.50 17.47
CA SER A 14 -43.25 -31.21 18.41
C SER A 14 -43.43 -29.77 18.91
N PRO A 15 -43.66 -29.56 20.21
CA PRO A 15 -43.58 -28.25 20.83
C PRO A 15 -42.16 -28.09 21.39
N ASP A 16 -41.32 -27.30 20.71
CA ASP A 16 -40.23 -26.52 21.32
C ASP A 16 -39.54 -25.70 20.23
N ALA A 17 -40.25 -24.69 19.74
CA ALA A 17 -39.62 -23.52 19.19
C ALA A 17 -39.42 -22.55 20.36
N SER A 18 -38.29 -22.64 21.05
CA SER A 18 -37.82 -21.56 21.92
C SER A 18 -37.75 -20.29 21.08
N PRO A 19 -38.46 -19.21 21.44
CA PRO A 19 -38.28 -17.93 20.79
C PRO A 19 -36.86 -17.47 21.12
N THR A 20 -35.99 -17.43 20.11
CA THR A 20 -34.69 -16.76 20.21
C THR A 20 -34.97 -15.27 20.41
N ASN A 21 -35.02 -14.85 21.67
CA ASN A 21 -35.04 -13.45 22.11
C ASN A 21 -33.72 -12.77 21.73
N SER A 22 -33.56 -12.54 20.43
CA SER A 22 -32.48 -11.75 19.84
C SER A 22 -33.03 -10.36 19.55
N ALA A 23 -32.42 -9.33 20.13
CA ALA A 23 -32.73 -7.97 19.76
C ALA A 23 -32.03 -7.65 18.44
N ARG A 24 -32.77 -7.65 17.32
CA ARG A 24 -32.32 -7.00 16.08
C ARG A 24 -32.81 -5.57 16.13
N ALA A 25 -31.92 -4.62 16.44
CA ALA A 25 -32.27 -3.22 16.58
C ALA A 25 -32.45 -2.56 15.20
N ASP A 26 -33.61 -1.90 15.04
CA ASP A 26 -33.93 -1.06 13.90
C ASP A 26 -33.01 0.19 13.86
N GLY A 27 -32.42 0.47 12.69
CA GLY A 27 -31.97 1.80 12.28
C GLY A 27 -30.56 2.27 12.67
N ALA A 28 -30.02 1.92 13.84
CA ALA A 28 -28.63 2.25 14.21
C ALA A 28 -27.96 1.03 14.83
N GLY A 29 -26.97 0.45 14.14
CA GLY A 29 -26.21 -0.70 14.63
C GLY A 29 -25.21 -0.32 15.72
N ILE A 30 -24.73 -1.32 16.47
CA ILE A 30 -23.56 -1.17 17.35
C ILE A 30 -22.36 -0.73 16.51
N VAL A 31 -21.57 0.21 17.01
CA VAL A 31 -20.37 0.72 16.35
C VAL A 31 -19.13 0.32 17.15
N ILE A 32 -18.14 -0.26 16.46
CA ILE A 32 -16.78 -0.47 16.96
C ILE A 32 -15.85 0.36 16.09
N ARG A 33 -15.14 1.34 16.66
CA ARG A 33 -14.30 2.28 15.90
C ARG A 33 -12.93 2.44 16.54
N LEU A 34 -11.86 2.24 15.77
CA LEU A 34 -10.50 2.51 16.23
C LEU A 34 -10.29 4.02 16.36
N GLN A 35 -9.82 4.49 17.52
CA GLN A 35 -9.62 5.93 17.76
C GLN A 35 -8.45 6.50 16.96
N ALA A 36 -7.36 5.73 16.83
CA ALA A 36 -6.16 6.16 16.09
C ALA A 36 -6.42 6.33 14.58
N GLU A 37 -7.37 5.58 14.03
CA GLU A 37 -7.82 5.69 12.65
C GLU A 37 -9.33 5.41 12.56
N PRO A 38 -10.18 6.45 12.72
CA PRO A 38 -11.64 6.30 12.74
C PRO A 38 -12.25 5.73 11.45
N ARG A 39 -11.51 5.72 10.33
CA ARG A 39 -11.93 5.07 9.08
C ARG A 39 -11.87 3.54 9.17
N LEU A 40 -11.18 2.99 10.17
CA LEU A 40 -11.15 1.57 10.49
C LEU A 40 -12.20 1.27 11.58
N GLY A 41 -13.37 0.79 11.16
CA GLY A 41 -14.46 0.36 12.05
C GLY A 41 -14.99 -1.02 11.69
N GLY A 42 -15.50 -1.75 12.67
CA GLY A 42 -16.07 -3.09 12.46
C GLY A 42 -17.26 -3.06 11.48
N ALA A 43 -17.53 -4.11 10.70
CA ALA A 43 -16.93 -5.46 10.75
C ALA A 43 -15.75 -5.61 9.78
N ILE A 44 -14.52 -5.64 10.30
CA ILE A 44 -13.28 -5.74 9.50
C ILE A 44 -12.20 -6.49 10.27
N THR A 45 -11.27 -7.10 9.52
CA THR A 45 -9.93 -7.44 10.01
C THR A 45 -8.97 -6.38 9.51
N ALA A 46 -8.19 -5.75 10.39
CA ALA A 46 -7.26 -4.68 10.02
C ALA A 46 -5.89 -4.85 10.67
N LEU A 47 -4.84 -4.38 10.00
CA LEU A 47 -3.50 -4.30 10.58
C LEU A 47 -3.42 -3.14 11.57
N VAL A 48 -2.96 -3.45 12.78
CA VAL A 48 -2.76 -2.49 13.88
C VAL A 48 -1.36 -2.64 14.46
N GLY A 49 -0.85 -1.57 15.07
CA GLY A 49 0.45 -1.62 15.75
C GLY A 49 0.43 -2.44 17.03
N ALA A 50 1.62 -2.75 17.54
CA ALA A 50 1.83 -3.41 18.83
C ALA A 50 1.65 -2.48 20.05
N SER A 51 1.44 -1.18 19.82
CA SER A 51 1.09 -0.22 20.87
C SER A 51 -0.34 -0.43 21.38
N ASP A 52 -0.67 0.11 22.55
CA ASP A 52 -2.02 0.05 23.10
C ASP A 52 -3.04 0.65 22.11
N GLN A 53 -4.08 -0.12 21.79
CA GLN A 53 -5.10 0.27 20.80
C GLN A 53 -6.38 0.68 21.51
N ARG A 54 -6.92 1.87 21.20
CA ARG A 54 -8.16 2.38 21.82
C ARG A 54 -9.32 2.35 20.84
N TYR A 55 -10.48 1.90 21.31
CA TYR A 55 -11.69 1.74 20.53
C TYR A 55 -12.88 2.42 21.19
N ASP A 56 -13.71 3.06 20.39
CA ASP A 56 -15.05 3.45 20.82
C ASP A 56 -16.01 2.29 20.57
N LEU A 57 -16.73 1.88 21.61
CA LEU A 57 -17.89 1.00 21.54
C LEU A 57 -19.15 1.82 21.80
N ILE A 58 -20.03 1.91 20.80
CA ILE A 58 -21.28 2.67 20.89
C ILE A 58 -22.44 1.72 20.63
N PHE A 59 -23.36 1.63 21.59
CA PHE A 59 -24.56 0.81 21.54
C PHE A 59 -25.78 1.71 21.29
N PRO A 60 -26.80 1.22 20.55
CA PRO A 60 -28.05 1.96 20.38
C PRO A 60 -29.01 1.83 21.58
N TYR A 61 -28.61 1.10 22.62
CA TYR A 61 -29.39 0.83 23.83
C TYR A 61 -28.47 0.65 25.05
N ALA A 62 -29.03 0.85 26.24
CA ALA A 62 -28.34 0.58 27.50
C ALA A 62 -27.91 -0.89 27.61
N VAL A 63 -26.68 -1.14 28.05
CA VAL A 63 -26.10 -2.48 28.16
C VAL A 63 -25.76 -2.88 29.59
N ASN A 64 -25.76 -4.18 29.85
CA ASN A 64 -25.14 -4.71 31.06
C ASN A 64 -23.62 -4.67 30.88
N ARG A 65 -22.98 -3.70 31.54
CA ARG A 65 -21.53 -3.43 31.43
C ARG A 65 -20.68 -4.65 31.72
N GLU A 66 -20.93 -5.32 32.84
CA GLU A 66 -20.20 -6.54 33.25
C GLU A 66 -20.33 -7.65 32.20
N SER A 67 -21.53 -7.82 31.64
CA SER A 67 -21.75 -8.80 30.57
C SER A 67 -20.95 -8.45 29.30
N VAL A 68 -20.83 -7.18 28.94
CA VAL A 68 -20.03 -6.74 27.78
C VAL A 68 -18.55 -7.00 28.02
N GLU A 69 -18.03 -6.58 29.17
CA GLU A 69 -16.64 -6.77 29.56
C GLU A 69 -16.23 -8.24 29.56
N LYS A 70 -17.06 -9.09 30.19
CA LYS A 70 -16.83 -10.54 30.24
C LYS A 70 -16.87 -11.18 28.85
N THR A 71 -17.82 -10.79 28.01
CA THR A 71 -17.93 -11.32 26.65
C THR A 71 -16.71 -10.97 25.82
N ILE A 72 -16.26 -9.71 25.82
CA ILE A 72 -15.07 -9.30 25.09
C ILE A 72 -13.84 -10.03 25.64
N ALA A 73 -13.65 -10.06 26.96
CA ALA A 73 -12.51 -10.75 27.57
C ALA A 73 -12.44 -12.22 27.17
N SER A 74 -13.58 -12.91 27.12
CA SER A 74 -13.64 -14.34 26.74
C SER A 74 -13.32 -14.60 25.25
N LYS A 75 -13.44 -13.58 24.40
CA LYS A 75 -13.24 -13.69 22.95
C LYS A 75 -12.00 -12.96 22.46
N LEU A 76 -11.24 -12.33 23.35
CA LEU A 76 -10.19 -11.40 22.98
C LEU A 76 -9.05 -12.09 22.24
N ALA A 77 -8.62 -13.27 22.69
CA ALA A 77 -7.57 -14.05 22.03
C ALA A 77 -8.14 -14.85 20.85
N VAL A 78 -7.43 -14.82 19.71
CA VAL A 78 -7.76 -15.61 18.52
C VAL A 78 -6.59 -16.53 18.19
N THR A 79 -6.85 -17.83 18.13
CA THR A 79 -5.84 -18.86 17.77
C THR A 79 -6.04 -19.41 16.35
N GLU A 80 -6.98 -18.86 15.58
CA GLU A 80 -7.28 -19.29 14.22
C GLU A 80 -6.26 -18.78 13.20
N GLY A 81 -5.93 -19.61 12.20
CA GLY A 81 -5.08 -19.22 11.07
C GLY A 81 -3.58 -19.50 11.24
N GLY A 82 -3.18 -20.30 12.24
CA GLY A 82 -1.78 -20.74 12.40
C GLY A 82 -0.81 -19.67 12.94
N LEU A 83 -1.30 -18.47 13.24
CA LEU A 83 -0.55 -17.45 13.95
C LEU A 83 -0.44 -17.78 15.46
N PRO A 84 0.64 -17.33 16.14
CA PRO A 84 0.76 -17.46 17.59
C PRO A 84 -0.42 -16.81 18.33
N SER A 85 -0.76 -17.35 19.50
CA SER A 85 -1.70 -16.70 20.40
C SER A 85 -1.11 -15.39 20.90
N LEU A 86 -1.84 -14.30 20.67
CA LEU A 86 -1.46 -12.99 21.19
C LEU A 86 -1.92 -12.86 22.65
N GLU A 87 -0.99 -12.51 23.54
CA GLU A 87 -1.38 -12.07 24.88
C GLU A 87 -1.96 -10.65 24.80
N ALA A 88 -3.27 -10.52 25.01
CA ALA A 88 -3.96 -9.24 25.01
C ALA A 88 -4.90 -9.14 26.21
N THR A 89 -5.04 -7.93 26.76
CA THR A 89 -6.02 -7.62 27.81
C THR A 89 -6.84 -6.40 27.41
N ALA A 90 -8.08 -6.32 27.90
CA ALA A 90 -8.97 -5.20 27.65
C ALA A 90 -9.22 -4.40 28.94
N ALA A 91 -9.12 -3.09 28.86
CA ALA A 91 -9.50 -2.16 29.93
C ALA A 91 -10.63 -1.25 29.44
N PHE A 92 -11.63 -1.00 30.28
CA PHE A 92 -12.87 -0.31 29.91
C PHE A 92 -13.01 1.01 30.65
N GLU A 93 -13.37 2.06 29.91
CA GLU A 93 -13.73 3.38 30.43
C GLU A 93 -15.16 3.69 29.95
N TRP A 94 -16.15 3.43 30.81
CA TRP A 94 -17.56 3.70 30.49
C TRP A 94 -17.86 5.19 30.55
N VAL A 95 -18.42 5.73 29.46
CA VAL A 95 -18.87 7.12 29.37
C VAL A 95 -20.37 7.24 29.69
N SER A 96 -21.16 6.21 29.33
CA SER A 96 -22.58 6.12 29.67
C SER A 96 -23.04 4.64 29.79
N GLU A 97 -24.33 4.36 29.81
CA GLU A 97 -24.83 2.97 29.68
C GLU A 97 -24.80 2.45 28.23
N GLU A 98 -24.50 3.31 27.27
CA GLU A 98 -24.52 3.04 25.82
C GLU A 98 -23.15 3.25 25.17
N ALA A 99 -22.14 3.71 25.90
CA ALA A 99 -20.84 4.03 25.34
C ALA A 99 -19.68 3.70 26.27
N ALA A 100 -18.65 3.08 25.72
CA ALA A 100 -17.38 2.84 26.40
C ALA A 100 -16.20 3.09 25.46
N THR A 101 -15.09 3.54 26.03
CA THR A 101 -13.77 3.41 25.40
C THR A 101 -13.11 2.13 25.89
N VAL A 102 -12.63 1.29 24.98
CA VAL A 102 -11.90 0.05 25.28
C VAL A 102 -10.46 0.20 24.87
N THR A 103 -9.55 -0.01 25.80
CA THR A 103 -8.10 -0.05 25.54
C THR A 103 -7.65 -1.51 25.51
N ILE A 104 -7.18 -1.96 24.36
CA ILE A 104 -6.52 -3.26 24.19
C ILE A 104 -5.03 -3.09 24.43
N LYS A 105 -4.52 -3.74 25.48
CA LYS A 105 -3.11 -3.78 25.84
C LYS A 105 -2.49 -5.07 25.34
N ILE A 106 -1.40 -4.94 24.59
CA ILE A 106 -0.69 -6.08 24.00
C ILE A 106 0.49 -6.44 24.93
N GLY A 107 0.48 -7.66 25.46
CA GLY A 107 1.47 -8.15 26.44
C GLY A 107 2.83 -8.46 25.82
N GLN A 108 2.86 -8.79 24.52
CA GLN A 108 4.09 -9.06 23.78
C GLN A 108 4.72 -7.74 23.25
N LYS A 109 5.59 -7.14 24.06
CA LYS A 109 6.33 -5.92 23.69
C LYS A 109 7.61 -6.18 22.91
N GLU A 110 8.28 -7.31 23.16
CA GLU A 110 9.39 -7.79 22.33
C GLU A 110 8.82 -8.67 21.21
N ALA A 111 8.20 -8.00 20.25
CA ALA A 111 7.72 -8.63 19.04
C ALA A 111 8.91 -9.26 18.31
N ALA A 112 8.76 -10.51 17.84
CA ALA A 112 9.57 -10.98 16.73
C ALA A 112 9.47 -9.91 15.63
N LYS A 113 10.60 -9.40 15.15
CA LYS A 113 10.63 -8.29 14.19
C LYS A 113 10.22 -8.79 12.80
N THR A 114 9.05 -9.39 12.63
CA THR A 114 8.64 -10.08 11.41
C THR A 114 7.80 -9.20 10.49
N PHE A 115 7.80 -9.54 9.20
CA PHE A 115 6.85 -8.97 8.23
C PHE A 115 5.41 -9.46 8.46
N TYR A 116 5.25 -10.67 9.01
CA TYR A 116 3.95 -11.25 9.32
C TYR A 116 3.37 -10.72 10.63
N PRO A 117 2.02 -10.68 10.78
CA PRO A 117 1.41 -10.35 12.06
C PRO A 117 1.86 -11.29 13.17
N LEU A 118 2.07 -10.74 14.36
CA LEU A 118 2.49 -11.43 15.57
C LEU A 118 1.37 -12.30 16.15
N GLY A 119 0.14 -11.89 15.90
CA GLY A 119 -1.07 -12.54 16.38
C GLY A 119 -2.29 -11.66 16.14
N ARG A 120 -3.43 -12.12 16.62
CA ARG A 120 -4.71 -11.44 16.42
C ARG A 120 -5.47 -11.31 17.75
N TYR A 121 -6.22 -10.22 17.88
CA TYR A 121 -7.26 -10.11 18.89
C TYR A 121 -8.60 -9.76 18.27
N ARG A 122 -9.68 -10.07 18.98
CA ARG A 122 -11.05 -9.86 18.52
C ARG A 122 -11.86 -9.05 19.53
N LEU A 123 -12.42 -7.95 19.06
CA LEU A 123 -13.44 -7.18 19.73
C LEU A 123 -14.81 -7.63 19.23
N ASP A 124 -15.51 -8.39 20.06
CA ASP A 124 -16.81 -8.98 19.75
C ASP A 124 -17.72 -8.93 20.97
N VAL A 125 -18.84 -8.21 20.83
CA VAL A 125 -19.87 -8.06 21.87
C VAL A 125 -21.05 -9.02 21.70
N ASN A 126 -21.06 -9.85 20.65
CA ASN A 126 -22.12 -10.85 20.47
C ASN A 126 -22.13 -11.82 21.65
N GLY A 127 -23.30 -12.11 22.22
CA GLY A 127 -23.47 -12.91 23.45
C GLY A 127 -23.43 -12.10 24.74
N ALA A 128 -23.11 -10.79 24.69
CA ALA A 128 -23.33 -9.89 25.83
C ALA A 128 -24.83 -9.59 26.01
N ARG A 129 -25.20 -8.99 27.14
CA ARG A 129 -26.59 -8.67 27.47
C ARG A 129 -26.87 -7.16 27.47
N THR A 130 -28.06 -6.79 27.02
CA THR A 130 -28.62 -5.44 27.25
C THR A 130 -28.94 -5.24 28.73
N ALA A 131 -29.19 -4.00 29.17
CA ALA A 131 -29.65 -3.72 30.53
C ALA A 131 -30.98 -4.45 30.85
N GLY A 132 -31.83 -4.67 29.83
CA GLY A 132 -33.07 -5.45 29.92
C GLY A 132 -32.87 -6.98 29.88
N GLY A 133 -31.63 -7.47 29.79
CA GLY A 133 -31.31 -8.90 29.82
C GLY A 133 -31.38 -9.63 28.47
N PHE A 134 -31.65 -8.93 27.37
CA PHE A 134 -31.65 -9.51 26.03
C PHE A 134 -30.23 -9.78 25.53
N GLU A 135 -30.02 -10.87 24.80
CA GLU A 135 -28.72 -11.17 24.21
C GLU A 135 -28.47 -10.32 22.95
N ILE A 136 -27.26 -9.78 22.85
CA ILE A 136 -26.77 -9.05 21.68
C ILE A 136 -26.34 -10.07 20.61
N ALA A 137 -26.90 -9.97 19.42
CA ALA A 137 -26.54 -10.81 18.27
C ALA A 137 -26.44 -9.98 16.99
N GLY A 138 -25.60 -10.43 16.05
CA GLY A 138 -25.36 -9.74 14.78
C GLY A 138 -24.60 -8.41 14.89
N ALA A 139 -23.91 -8.16 16.01
CA ALA A 139 -23.05 -6.99 16.17
C ALA A 139 -21.80 -7.11 15.26
N PRO A 140 -21.27 -6.00 14.73
CA PRO A 140 -20.04 -6.03 13.96
C PRO A 140 -18.88 -6.51 14.84
N VAL A 141 -17.93 -7.20 14.21
CA VAL A 141 -16.72 -7.72 14.87
C VAL A 141 -15.51 -7.00 14.30
N PHE A 142 -14.65 -6.50 15.17
CA PHE A 142 -13.35 -5.98 14.76
C PHE A 142 -12.26 -6.98 15.13
N VAL A 143 -11.39 -7.32 14.17
CA VAL A 143 -10.22 -8.16 14.40
C VAL A 143 -8.96 -7.33 14.15
N GLY A 144 -8.16 -7.13 15.18
CA GLY A 144 -6.85 -6.49 15.08
C GLY A 144 -5.77 -7.53 14.80
N ALA A 145 -5.19 -7.51 13.60
CA ALA A 145 -3.98 -8.26 13.29
C ALA A 145 -2.77 -7.39 13.66
N VAL A 146 -2.05 -7.80 14.70
CA VAL A 146 -0.97 -6.99 15.28
C VAL A 146 0.29 -7.18 14.47
N ALA A 147 0.87 -6.09 13.95
CA ALA A 147 2.11 -6.11 13.21
C ALA A 147 3.09 -5.03 13.72
N SER A 148 4.38 -5.27 13.49
CA SER A 148 5.44 -4.34 13.83
C SER A 148 5.33 -3.07 12.99
N ALA A 149 5.49 -1.91 13.64
CA ALA A 149 5.53 -0.63 12.95
C ALA A 149 6.93 -0.40 12.37
N TYR A 150 7.03 -0.36 11.04
CA TYR A 150 8.28 -0.01 10.38
C TYR A 150 8.59 1.47 10.57
N GLN A 151 9.84 1.74 10.92
CA GLN A 151 10.41 3.06 11.10
C GLN A 151 11.25 3.43 9.89
N ILE A 152 11.35 4.72 9.60
CA ILE A 152 12.32 5.24 8.67
C ILE A 152 13.58 5.57 9.46
N ALA A 153 14.70 5.01 9.02
CA ALA A 153 16.03 5.36 9.45
C ALA A 153 16.83 5.93 8.27
N ARG A 154 17.90 6.68 8.55
CA ARG A 154 18.87 7.07 7.53
C ARG A 154 20.28 6.63 7.92
N LEU A 155 21.02 6.19 6.93
CA LEU A 155 22.41 5.77 7.01
C LEU A 155 23.25 6.68 6.11
N SER A 156 24.36 7.22 6.63
CA SER A 156 25.28 7.98 5.79
C SER A 156 25.93 7.07 4.74
N THR A 157 26.21 7.58 3.54
CA THR A 157 26.77 6.76 2.44
C THR A 157 28.18 6.22 2.71
N ASP A 158 28.86 6.73 3.73
CA ASP A 158 30.13 6.20 4.26
C ASP A 158 29.93 5.16 5.38
N GLY A 159 28.69 4.85 5.77
CA GLY A 159 28.32 3.86 6.78
C GLY A 159 28.47 4.31 8.23
N ARG A 160 29.02 5.50 8.49
CA ARG A 160 29.44 5.93 9.84
C ARG A 160 28.28 6.35 10.75
N THR A 161 27.21 6.91 10.19
CA THR A 161 26.08 7.46 10.97
C THR A 161 24.81 6.73 10.62
N PHE A 162 24.13 6.19 11.62
CA PHE A 162 22.81 5.55 11.47
C PHE A 162 21.86 6.13 12.51
N GLU A 163 20.75 6.68 12.06
CA GLU A 163 19.79 7.35 12.93
C GLU A 163 18.35 7.05 12.53
N LYS A 164 17.51 6.82 13.54
CA LYS A 164 16.07 6.70 13.37
C LYS A 164 15.48 8.10 13.20
N VAL A 165 14.68 8.32 12.16
CA VAL A 165 14.09 9.62 11.82
C VAL A 165 12.56 9.61 11.89
N SER A 166 11.95 8.53 12.38
CA SER A 166 10.52 8.43 12.64
C SER A 166 10.20 7.70 13.94
N ALA A 167 8.94 7.78 14.37
CA ALA A 167 8.40 7.04 15.50
C ALA A 167 6.92 6.67 15.23
N PHE A 168 6.69 5.84 14.22
CA PHE A 168 5.35 5.40 13.84
C PHE A 168 4.81 4.37 14.84
N ALA A 169 3.56 4.56 15.26
CA ALA A 169 2.88 3.62 16.14
C ALA A 169 2.13 2.51 15.37
N ASP A 170 1.91 2.69 14.07
CA ASP A 170 1.12 1.83 13.19
C ASP A 170 1.97 1.26 12.04
N PRO A 171 1.59 0.09 11.48
CA PRO A 171 2.29 -0.52 10.36
C PRO A 171 1.91 0.18 9.04
N TYR A 172 2.81 1.05 8.55
CA TYR A 172 2.68 1.68 7.23
C TYR A 172 3.53 0.96 6.18
N PHE A 173 3.03 0.91 4.95
CA PHE A 173 3.81 0.63 3.76
C PHE A 173 4.32 1.93 3.16
N PHE A 174 5.62 1.98 2.88
CA PHE A 174 6.29 3.17 2.37
C PHE A 174 6.65 3.01 0.90
N GLU A 175 6.46 4.06 0.12
CA GLU A 175 6.87 4.15 -1.28
C GLU A 175 7.57 5.49 -1.51
N PRO A 176 8.72 5.52 -2.20
CA PRO A 176 9.39 6.76 -2.54
C PRO A 176 8.52 7.63 -3.46
N LEU A 177 8.65 8.94 -3.30
CA LEU A 177 8.04 9.92 -4.21
C LEU A 177 9.09 10.55 -5.11
N VAL A 178 8.65 11.16 -6.21
CA VAL A 178 9.54 11.85 -7.15
C VAL A 178 10.39 12.91 -6.45
N SER A 179 9.82 13.62 -5.47
CA SER A 179 10.58 14.46 -4.57
C SER A 179 11.20 13.63 -3.44
N PRO A 180 12.54 13.58 -3.29
CA PRO A 180 13.23 12.73 -2.31
C PRO A 180 13.11 13.25 -0.86
N ARG A 181 12.41 14.38 -0.64
CA ARG A 181 12.03 14.86 0.69
C ARG A 181 10.82 14.13 1.24
N TYR A 182 9.95 13.61 0.37
CA TYR A 182 8.68 13.05 0.76
C TYR A 182 8.64 11.55 0.50
N VAL A 183 7.79 10.87 1.27
CA VAL A 183 7.51 9.45 1.15
C VAL A 183 6.00 9.26 1.21
N LEU A 184 5.45 8.42 0.34
CA LEU A 184 4.07 7.97 0.44
C LEU A 184 3.99 6.89 1.50
N ALA A 185 3.19 7.12 2.54
CA ALA A 185 2.86 6.12 3.54
C ALA A 185 1.42 5.65 3.31
N SER A 186 1.17 4.34 3.40
CA SER A 186 -0.16 3.79 3.17
C SER A 186 -0.50 2.63 4.11
N ARG A 187 -1.80 2.45 4.35
CA ARG A 187 -2.38 1.33 5.10
C ARG A 187 -3.57 0.80 4.34
N SER A 188 -3.78 -0.50 4.34
CA SER A 188 -5.02 -1.09 3.81
C SER A 188 -6.15 -0.92 4.83
N VAL A 189 -7.38 -0.66 4.35
CA VAL A 189 -8.57 -0.62 5.23
C VAL A 189 -8.95 -1.98 5.80
N GLY A 190 -8.42 -3.05 5.21
CA GLY A 190 -8.60 -4.42 5.66
C GLY A 190 -7.32 -5.24 5.50
N TYR A 191 -7.34 -6.45 6.04
CA TYR A 191 -6.23 -7.40 6.02
C TYR A 191 -6.74 -8.84 5.85
N CYS A 192 -6.07 -9.59 4.97
CA CYS A 192 -6.11 -11.05 4.93
C CYS A 192 -4.73 -11.57 4.51
N GLU A 193 -4.45 -12.84 4.80
CA GLU A 193 -3.28 -13.58 4.28
C GLU A 193 -3.55 -14.13 2.87
N CYS A 194 -4.31 -13.39 2.08
CA CYS A 194 -4.79 -13.76 0.76
C CYS A 194 -4.52 -12.63 -0.23
N ASP A 195 -4.59 -12.90 -1.54
CA ASP A 195 -4.32 -11.90 -2.59
C ASP A 195 -5.47 -10.88 -2.76
N ALA A 196 -6.28 -10.65 -1.73
CA ALA A 196 -7.37 -9.69 -1.81
C ALA A 196 -6.84 -8.25 -1.81
N THR A 197 -7.46 -7.42 -2.65
CA THR A 197 -7.14 -6.00 -2.74
C THR A 197 -8.08 -5.19 -1.86
N PHE A 198 -7.53 -4.42 -0.93
CA PHE A 198 -8.28 -3.51 -0.08
C PHE A 198 -8.02 -2.05 -0.47
N PRO A 199 -9.01 -1.16 -0.33
CA PRO A 199 -8.78 0.28 -0.42
C PRO A 199 -7.62 0.72 0.49
N LYS A 200 -6.79 1.65 0.00
CA LYS A 200 -5.69 2.21 0.77
C LYS A 200 -6.11 3.52 1.44
N LEU A 201 -5.75 3.66 2.70
CA LEU A 201 -5.58 4.91 3.40
C LEU A 201 -4.18 5.45 3.08
N SER A 202 -4.05 6.76 2.89
CA SER A 202 -2.82 7.36 2.38
C SER A 202 -2.40 8.59 3.16
N TRP A 203 -1.09 8.77 3.27
CA TRP A 203 -0.43 9.88 3.91
C TRP A 203 0.83 10.26 3.14
N VAL A 204 1.25 11.52 3.28
CA VAL A 204 2.57 11.97 2.84
C VAL A 204 3.41 12.21 4.09
N TYR A 205 4.54 11.52 4.20
CA TYR A 205 5.54 11.76 5.23
C TYR A 205 6.61 12.73 4.72
N ASP A 206 6.84 13.82 5.46
CA ASP A 206 7.93 14.77 5.22
C ASP A 206 9.15 14.36 6.04
N LEU A 207 10.20 13.87 5.37
CA LEU A 207 11.43 13.38 6.01
C LEU A 207 12.18 14.49 6.76
N GLU A 208 12.03 15.74 6.33
CA GLU A 208 12.72 16.88 6.94
C GLU A 208 11.93 17.40 8.15
N ALA A 209 10.61 17.53 8.02
CA ALA A 209 9.74 18.01 9.09
C ALA A 209 9.35 16.93 10.11
N GLY A 210 9.60 15.65 9.82
CA GLY A 210 9.19 14.52 10.65
C GLY A 210 7.66 14.40 10.81
N LYS A 211 6.89 14.83 9.80
CA LYS A 211 5.44 14.97 9.89
C LYS A 211 4.71 14.08 8.90
N LEU A 212 3.74 13.33 9.42
CA LEU A 212 2.81 12.54 8.62
C LEU A 212 1.53 13.33 8.34
N ILE A 213 1.21 13.54 7.06
CA ILE A 213 0.05 14.35 6.62
C ILE A 213 -0.98 13.43 5.99
N ALA A 214 -2.17 13.33 6.60
CA ALA A 214 -3.24 12.47 6.11
C ALA A 214 -3.92 13.02 4.86
N TYR A 215 -4.19 12.12 3.91
CA TYR A 215 -5.01 12.41 2.74
C TYR A 215 -6.31 11.59 2.83
N PRO A 216 -7.48 12.22 2.61
CA PRO A 216 -8.75 11.49 2.57
C PRO A 216 -8.96 10.71 1.27
N ALA A 217 -8.14 10.99 0.25
CA ALA A 217 -8.13 10.28 -1.03
C ALA A 217 -7.00 9.22 -1.07
N PRO A 218 -7.20 8.08 -1.75
CA PRO A 218 -6.11 7.17 -2.07
C PRO A 218 -5.08 7.87 -2.98
N LEU A 219 -3.81 7.81 -2.59
CA LEU A 219 -2.72 8.38 -3.37
C LEU A 219 -2.00 7.29 -4.17
N SER A 220 -1.53 7.63 -5.37
CA SER A 220 -0.75 6.73 -6.23
C SER A 220 0.41 7.47 -6.91
N THR A 221 1.53 6.78 -7.10
CA THR A 221 2.67 7.20 -7.94
C THR A 221 2.45 6.87 -9.42
N ALA A 222 1.49 5.97 -9.72
CA ALA A 222 1.07 5.59 -11.07
C ALA A 222 -0.46 5.64 -11.15
N TYR A 223 -1.01 6.76 -11.64
CA TYR A 223 -2.45 6.99 -11.63
C TYR A 223 -3.15 6.34 -12.82
N ARG A 224 -4.27 5.69 -12.53
CA ARG A 224 -5.27 5.24 -13.49
C ARG A 224 -6.63 5.53 -12.90
N GLY A 225 -7.48 6.21 -13.66
CA GLY A 225 -8.78 6.62 -13.14
C GLY A 225 -9.51 7.55 -14.08
N THR A 226 -10.35 8.40 -13.50
CA THR A 226 -11.14 9.36 -14.26
C THR A 226 -10.24 10.46 -14.84
N GLY A 227 -10.73 11.16 -15.86
CA GLY A 227 -10.07 12.36 -16.36
C GLY A 227 -10.05 13.53 -15.36
N SER A 228 -10.66 13.42 -14.18
CA SER A 228 -10.71 14.49 -13.18
C SER A 228 -9.91 14.13 -11.93
N PHE A 229 -8.62 14.45 -11.95
CA PHE A 229 -7.67 14.09 -10.90
C PHE A 229 -6.84 15.29 -10.45
N VAL A 230 -5.98 15.09 -9.47
CA VAL A 230 -5.01 16.07 -9.00
C VAL A 230 -3.62 15.50 -9.20
N ALA A 231 -2.73 16.31 -9.76
CA ALA A 231 -1.30 16.04 -9.82
C ALA A 231 -0.59 16.86 -8.75
N ASP A 232 0.10 16.19 -7.84
CA ASP A 232 0.92 16.86 -6.84
C ASP A 232 2.40 16.76 -7.22
N THR A 233 3.08 17.90 -7.32
CA THR A 233 4.48 17.98 -7.77
C THR A 233 5.48 17.36 -6.78
N ARG A 234 5.02 16.90 -5.61
CA ARG A 234 5.82 16.01 -4.76
C ARG A 234 6.00 14.62 -5.36
N GLY A 235 5.16 14.21 -6.31
CA GLY A 235 5.32 12.97 -7.07
C GLY A 235 4.17 11.97 -6.99
N PHE A 236 2.95 12.43 -6.67
CA PHE A 236 1.79 11.55 -6.56
C PHE A 236 0.53 12.19 -7.14
N PHE A 237 -0.49 11.35 -7.31
CA PHE A 237 -1.75 11.68 -7.95
C PHE A 237 -2.91 11.09 -7.17
N PHE A 238 -4.10 11.69 -7.30
CA PHE A 238 -5.32 11.16 -6.69
C PHE A 238 -6.59 11.69 -7.39
N ASP A 239 -7.68 10.93 -7.29
CA ASP A 239 -8.99 11.35 -7.79
C ASP A 239 -9.47 12.62 -7.06
N ARG A 240 -10.06 13.55 -7.80
CA ARG A 240 -10.62 14.78 -7.18
C ARG A 240 -11.88 14.51 -6.37
N TYR A 241 -12.63 13.46 -6.75
CA TYR A 241 -13.92 13.12 -6.19
C TYR A 241 -13.93 11.67 -5.70
N ASP A 242 -14.69 11.41 -4.63
CA ASP A 242 -14.94 10.06 -4.16
C ASP A 242 -15.86 9.28 -5.13
N ALA A 243 -16.07 8.00 -4.84
CA ALA A 243 -16.95 7.14 -5.65
C ALA A 243 -18.42 7.60 -5.70
N ARG A 244 -18.82 8.54 -4.83
CA ARG A 244 -20.17 9.15 -4.79
C ARG A 244 -20.21 10.53 -5.46
N GLY A 245 -19.09 11.01 -5.99
CA GLY A 245 -18.97 12.31 -6.65
C GLY A 245 -18.72 13.49 -5.70
N ASN A 246 -18.45 13.25 -4.41
CA ASN A 246 -18.13 14.32 -3.47
C ASN A 246 -16.65 14.69 -3.57
N ALA A 247 -16.35 15.99 -3.55
CA ALA A 247 -14.95 16.44 -3.53
C ALA A 247 -14.28 16.04 -2.21
N TYR A 248 -13.06 15.54 -2.29
CA TYR A 248 -12.26 15.27 -1.10
C TYR A 248 -11.84 16.56 -0.38
N ALA A 249 -11.87 16.54 0.94
CA ALA A 249 -11.34 17.62 1.79
C ALA A 249 -9.82 17.49 1.95
N ILE A 250 -9.07 17.81 0.89
CA ILE A 250 -7.61 17.68 0.86
C ILE A 250 -6.93 18.77 1.72
N PRO A 251 -5.83 18.47 2.43
CA PRO A 251 -5.01 19.50 3.06
C PRO A 251 -4.54 20.56 2.06
N GLY A 252 -4.49 21.83 2.46
CA GLY A 252 -3.96 22.90 1.61
C GLY A 252 -2.54 22.58 1.14
N SER A 253 -2.31 22.68 -0.17
CA SER A 253 -1.02 22.38 -0.80
C SER A 253 -0.77 23.31 -1.98
N GLU A 254 0.39 23.96 -2.02
CA GLU A 254 0.84 24.78 -3.15
C GLU A 254 1.41 23.93 -4.30
N THR A 255 1.58 22.63 -4.06
CA THR A 255 2.12 21.68 -5.04
C THR A 255 1.03 20.88 -5.74
N ALA A 256 -0.24 21.06 -5.38
CA ALA A 256 -1.37 20.30 -5.90
C ALA A 256 -2.10 21.06 -7.02
N TYR A 257 -2.16 20.47 -8.21
CA TYR A 257 -2.77 21.05 -9.40
C TYR A 257 -3.94 20.19 -9.90
N PRO A 258 -5.16 20.74 -10.01
CA PRO A 258 -6.27 20.00 -10.59
C PRO A 258 -6.04 19.81 -12.08
N VAL A 259 -6.24 18.58 -12.55
CA VAL A 259 -6.11 18.19 -13.95
C VAL A 259 -7.47 17.72 -14.46
N ARG A 260 -7.82 18.15 -15.68
CA ARG A 260 -9.03 17.71 -16.38
C ARG A 260 -8.66 17.20 -17.77
N MET A 261 -9.01 15.94 -18.01
CA MET A 261 -8.82 15.21 -19.26
C MET A 261 -10.17 14.67 -19.72
N ASP A 262 -10.29 14.47 -21.02
CA ASP A 262 -11.42 13.73 -21.59
C ASP A 262 -11.12 12.24 -21.54
N GLY A 263 -12.13 11.44 -21.21
CA GLY A 263 -12.01 9.97 -21.15
C GLY A 263 -11.31 9.44 -19.89
N THR A 264 -10.82 8.20 -20.00
CA THR A 264 -10.16 7.48 -18.91
C THR A 264 -8.66 7.71 -18.98
N VAL A 265 -8.03 8.02 -17.85
CA VAL A 265 -6.58 8.09 -17.74
C VAL A 265 -6.04 6.70 -17.45
N LEU A 266 -5.13 6.23 -18.30
CA LEU A 266 -4.49 4.92 -18.17
C LEU A 266 -3.12 5.02 -17.49
N GLY A 267 -2.49 6.19 -17.53
CA GLY A 267 -1.23 6.48 -16.85
C GLY A 267 -0.93 7.96 -16.89
N VAL A 268 -0.17 8.43 -15.90
CA VAL A 268 0.36 9.79 -15.86
C VAL A 268 1.76 9.82 -15.24
N THR A 269 2.58 10.77 -15.67
CA THR A 269 3.84 11.11 -15.01
C THR A 269 4.09 12.61 -15.06
N LEU A 270 4.92 13.11 -14.15
CA LEU A 270 5.38 14.50 -14.12
C LEU A 270 6.56 14.70 -15.09
N SER A 271 6.67 15.89 -15.64
CA SER A 271 7.88 16.33 -16.33
C SER A 271 9.06 16.43 -15.36
N PRO A 272 10.32 16.35 -15.86
CA PRO A 272 11.50 16.48 -15.01
C PRO A 272 11.55 17.76 -14.17
N ASP A 273 10.99 18.86 -14.68
CA ASP A 273 10.91 20.16 -14.00
C ASP A 273 9.63 20.34 -13.17
N MET A 274 8.77 19.31 -13.11
CA MET A 274 7.48 19.28 -12.41
C MET A 274 6.47 20.34 -12.84
N ARG A 275 6.60 20.90 -14.06
CA ARG A 275 5.70 21.94 -14.58
C ARG A 275 4.59 21.40 -15.46
N SER A 276 4.77 20.21 -16.00
CA SER A 276 3.81 19.56 -16.88
C SER A 276 3.55 18.12 -16.42
N VAL A 277 2.47 17.53 -16.93
CA VAL A 277 2.23 16.09 -16.89
C VAL A 277 2.17 15.52 -18.30
N LEU A 278 2.65 14.29 -18.45
CA LEU A 278 2.41 13.45 -19.62
C LEU A 278 1.34 12.44 -19.24
N VAL A 279 0.27 12.39 -20.01
CA VAL A 279 -0.91 11.57 -19.72
C VAL A 279 -1.10 10.61 -20.89
N VAL A 280 -1.23 9.32 -20.59
CA VAL A 280 -1.77 8.33 -21.52
C VAL A 280 -3.27 8.22 -21.25
N THR A 281 -4.07 8.60 -22.24
CA THR A 281 -5.53 8.56 -22.15
C THR A 281 -6.10 7.51 -23.09
N GLY A 282 -7.13 6.81 -22.62
CA GLY A 282 -7.91 5.88 -23.42
C GLY A 282 -9.25 6.48 -23.81
N ALA A 283 -9.46 6.65 -25.12
CA ALA A 283 -10.77 6.68 -25.78
C ALA A 283 -10.69 6.53 -27.34
N GLY A 284 -9.67 5.84 -27.88
CA GLY A 284 -9.47 5.56 -29.33
C GLY A 284 -9.93 4.15 -29.76
N GLN A 285 -9.71 3.75 -31.03
CA GLN A 285 -10.06 2.41 -31.55
C GLN A 285 -9.56 1.30 -30.59
N PRO A 286 -10.25 0.14 -30.51
CA PRO A 286 -9.79 -0.98 -29.69
C PRO A 286 -8.30 -1.27 -29.92
N GLY A 287 -7.52 -1.29 -28.84
CA GLY A 287 -6.07 -1.52 -28.92
C GLY A 287 -5.21 -0.28 -29.18
N THR A 288 -5.75 0.94 -29.03
CA THR A 288 -4.97 2.19 -29.17
C THR A 288 -5.20 3.19 -28.04
N VAL A 289 -4.22 4.06 -27.80
CA VAL A 289 -4.24 5.12 -26.78
C VAL A 289 -3.71 6.44 -27.36
N ASP A 290 -4.06 7.55 -26.72
CA ASP A 290 -3.51 8.87 -27.04
C ASP A 290 -2.53 9.33 -25.97
N LEU A 291 -1.54 10.12 -26.39
CA LEU A 291 -0.55 10.72 -25.52
C LEU A 291 -0.72 12.23 -25.51
N VAL A 292 -0.94 12.79 -24.33
CA VAL A 292 -1.22 14.21 -24.14
C VAL A 292 -0.26 14.81 -23.12
N ARG A 293 0.31 15.96 -23.44
CA ARG A 293 1.05 16.79 -22.49
C ARG A 293 0.15 17.91 -21.99
N LEU A 294 0.17 18.17 -20.68
CA LEU A 294 -0.58 19.25 -20.06
C LEU A 294 0.32 20.07 -19.12
N GLU A 295 0.31 21.39 -19.26
CA GLU A 295 0.99 22.32 -18.36
C GLU A 295 0.15 22.55 -17.09
N LEU A 296 0.74 22.34 -15.91
CA LEU A 296 0.01 22.32 -14.64
C LEU A 296 -0.53 23.69 -14.24
N LYS A 297 0.22 24.76 -14.50
CA LYS A 297 -0.11 26.10 -14.00
C LYS A 297 -1.28 26.76 -14.76
N ASN A 298 -1.33 26.58 -16.08
CA ASN A 298 -2.31 27.24 -16.95
C ASN A 298 -3.28 26.25 -17.62
N GLY A 299 -3.08 24.95 -17.46
CA GLY A 299 -3.91 23.91 -18.07
C GLY A 299 -3.74 23.79 -19.59
N ALA A 300 -2.69 24.38 -20.18
CA ALA A 300 -2.46 24.31 -21.62
C ALA A 300 -2.22 22.86 -22.04
N ARG A 301 -2.97 22.39 -23.03
CA ARG A 301 -2.97 21.01 -23.52
C ARG A 301 -2.34 20.92 -24.91
N THR A 302 -1.47 19.94 -25.09
CA THR A 302 -0.88 19.59 -26.38
C THR A 302 -1.01 18.08 -26.60
N THR A 303 -1.73 17.68 -27.65
CA THR A 303 -1.72 16.28 -28.09
C THR A 303 -0.37 15.97 -28.72
N VAL A 304 0.35 15.02 -28.15
CA VAL A 304 1.69 14.62 -28.59
C VAL A 304 1.60 13.55 -29.68
N ALA A 305 0.71 12.57 -29.48
CA ALA A 305 0.47 11.48 -30.42
C ALA A 305 -0.96 10.96 -30.27
N GLU A 306 -1.56 10.53 -31.37
CA GLU A 306 -2.88 9.90 -31.42
C GLU A 306 -2.76 8.48 -31.95
N GLY A 307 -3.61 7.57 -31.49
CA GLY A 307 -3.68 6.20 -32.01
C GLY A 307 -2.42 5.35 -31.78
N VAL A 308 -1.70 5.60 -30.68
CA VAL A 308 -0.52 4.83 -30.27
C VAL A 308 -0.93 3.38 -29.98
N GLN A 309 -0.25 2.41 -30.57
CA GLN A 309 -0.62 1.00 -30.53
C GLN A 309 -0.36 0.36 -29.17
N GLY A 310 -1.35 -0.38 -28.66
CA GLY A 310 -1.27 -1.18 -27.44
C GLY A 310 -2.28 -0.76 -26.39
N VAL A 311 -2.37 -1.57 -25.35
CA VAL A 311 -3.26 -1.39 -24.20
C VAL A 311 -2.48 -1.30 -22.90
N ALA A 312 -3.13 -0.89 -21.82
CA ALA A 312 -2.58 -1.05 -20.50
C ALA A 312 -2.48 -2.55 -20.14
N LEU A 313 -1.41 -2.96 -19.44
CA LEU A 313 -1.16 -4.37 -19.11
C LEU A 313 -2.35 -4.96 -18.32
N PRO A 314 -2.89 -6.13 -18.72
CA PRO A 314 -3.93 -6.80 -17.92
C PRO A 314 -3.44 -7.12 -16.50
N ASN A 315 -4.31 -6.93 -15.51
CA ASN A 315 -4.01 -7.34 -14.14
C ASN A 315 -4.47 -8.79 -13.93
N LEU A 316 -3.61 -9.63 -13.36
CA LEU A 316 -3.88 -11.07 -13.16
C LEU A 316 -4.82 -11.36 -11.97
N VAL A 317 -5.07 -10.36 -11.12
CA VAL A 317 -5.80 -10.45 -9.86
C VAL A 317 -7.11 -9.64 -9.90
N SER A 318 -7.28 -8.74 -10.88
CA SER A 318 -8.50 -7.93 -11.03
C SER A 318 -8.86 -7.65 -12.48
N ASP A 319 -10.13 -7.38 -12.74
CA ASP A 319 -10.64 -7.03 -14.08
C ASP A 319 -10.18 -5.64 -14.57
N LYS A 320 -9.37 -4.91 -13.77
CA LYS A 320 -8.91 -3.56 -14.11
C LYS A 320 -7.45 -3.63 -14.57
N PRO A 321 -7.09 -3.11 -15.76
CA PRO A 321 -5.71 -3.18 -16.27
C PRO A 321 -4.76 -2.34 -15.42
N GLU A 322 -3.53 -2.78 -15.20
CA GLU A 322 -2.50 -2.03 -14.47
C GLU A 322 -2.31 -0.59 -15.02
N PRO A 323 -2.01 0.41 -14.19
CA PRO A 323 -1.65 1.73 -14.69
C PRO A 323 -0.41 1.64 -15.60
N VAL A 324 -0.39 2.39 -16.69
CA VAL A 324 0.80 2.58 -17.52
C VAL A 324 1.87 3.26 -16.65
N ARG A 325 2.99 2.58 -16.48
CA ARG A 325 4.13 3.06 -15.69
C ARG A 325 5.11 3.81 -16.59
N PHE A 326 5.68 4.88 -16.07
CA PHE A 326 6.66 5.70 -16.76
C PHE A 326 7.97 5.68 -16.00
N GLN A 327 9.08 5.72 -16.74
CA GLN A 327 10.40 5.95 -16.21
C GLN A 327 10.95 7.22 -16.86
N THR A 328 11.17 8.28 -16.08
CA THR A 328 11.73 9.54 -16.60
C THR A 328 13.21 9.61 -16.25
N VAL A 329 14.05 9.85 -17.26
CA VAL A 329 15.50 10.01 -17.11
C VAL A 329 15.96 11.18 -17.99
N GLY A 330 16.62 12.15 -17.38
CA GLY A 330 17.01 13.39 -18.07
C GLY A 330 15.79 14.06 -18.73
N SER A 331 15.88 14.30 -20.03
CA SER A 331 14.82 14.91 -20.86
C SER A 331 13.91 13.90 -21.56
N SER A 332 14.01 12.62 -21.22
CA SER A 332 13.22 11.54 -21.83
C SER A 332 12.33 10.83 -20.81
N THR A 333 11.15 10.42 -21.25
CA THR A 333 10.24 9.54 -20.52
C THR A 333 9.97 8.28 -21.32
N PHE A 334 10.22 7.13 -20.70
CA PHE A 334 10.04 5.81 -21.28
C PHE A 334 8.79 5.15 -20.70
N PHE A 335 8.06 4.43 -21.53
CA PHE A 335 6.92 3.62 -21.11
C PHE A 335 6.67 2.50 -22.11
N ALA A 336 5.90 1.51 -21.69
CA ALA A 336 5.49 0.40 -22.53
C ALA A 336 3.97 0.25 -22.50
N LEU A 337 3.41 -0.14 -23.65
CA LEU A 337 2.04 -0.61 -23.79
C LEU A 337 2.07 -2.09 -24.15
N TRP A 338 1.03 -2.82 -23.78
CA TRP A 338 0.92 -4.24 -24.05
C TRP A 338 0.30 -4.50 -25.42
N ASN A 339 0.87 -5.44 -26.17
CA ASN A 339 0.31 -5.94 -27.41
C ASN A 339 -0.41 -7.27 -27.15
N ASP A 340 -1.74 -7.25 -27.16
CA ASP A 340 -2.58 -8.43 -26.91
C ASP A 340 -2.36 -9.55 -27.93
N GLY A 341 -1.98 -9.23 -29.17
CA GLY A 341 -1.79 -10.22 -30.23
C GLY A 341 -0.47 -10.98 -30.15
N THR A 342 0.59 -10.35 -29.64
CA THR A 342 1.92 -10.96 -29.56
C THR A 342 2.36 -11.30 -28.13
N HIS A 343 1.62 -10.84 -27.12
CA HIS A 343 2.00 -10.92 -25.71
C HIS A 343 3.39 -10.30 -25.45
N GLN A 344 3.67 -9.17 -26.09
CA GLN A 344 4.92 -8.42 -25.96
C GLN A 344 4.66 -6.94 -25.67
N GLU A 345 5.69 -6.24 -25.21
CA GLU A 345 5.65 -4.79 -25.00
C GLU A 345 5.87 -4.03 -26.33
N ASN A 346 4.96 -3.10 -26.64
CA ASN A 346 5.24 -1.97 -27.51
C ASN A 346 5.92 -0.88 -26.68
N ARG A 347 7.18 -0.58 -27.02
CA ARG A 347 8.07 0.25 -26.19
C ARG A 347 8.27 1.64 -26.78
N TYR A 348 8.15 2.66 -25.94
CA TYR A 348 8.14 4.06 -26.38
C TYR A 348 9.07 4.94 -25.55
N ALA A 349 9.61 5.96 -26.20
CA ALA A 349 10.34 7.07 -25.58
C ALA A 349 9.76 8.40 -26.06
N PHE A 350 9.40 9.24 -25.10
CA PHE A 350 8.96 10.62 -25.29
C PHE A 350 10.08 11.59 -24.93
N SER A 351 10.46 12.48 -25.85
CA SER A 351 11.39 13.58 -25.61
C SER A 351 10.62 14.82 -25.15
N TRP A 352 10.89 15.30 -23.93
CA TRP A 352 10.32 16.55 -23.41
C TRP A 352 10.82 17.78 -24.18
N THR A 353 12.07 17.74 -24.63
CA THR A 353 12.71 18.82 -25.38
C THR A 353 12.12 18.97 -26.78
N ASP A 354 11.97 17.85 -27.50
CA ASP A 354 11.50 17.86 -28.88
C ASP A 354 9.97 17.71 -28.98
N ASN A 355 9.31 17.47 -27.85
CA ASN A 355 7.89 17.15 -27.75
C ASN A 355 7.47 16.03 -28.73
N LYS A 356 8.29 14.96 -28.80
CA LYS A 356 8.17 13.91 -29.82
C LYS A 356 8.14 12.52 -29.18
N LEU A 357 7.18 11.71 -29.63
CA LEU A 357 7.12 10.28 -29.33
C LEU A 357 7.90 9.48 -30.38
N SER A 358 8.62 8.46 -29.93
CA SER A 358 9.37 7.54 -30.80
C SER A 358 9.28 6.11 -30.26
N ALA A 359 9.40 5.13 -31.16
CA ALA A 359 9.62 3.74 -30.76
C ALA A 359 10.99 3.62 -30.10
N TRP A 360 11.07 2.80 -29.05
CA TRP A 360 12.29 2.60 -28.26
C TRP A 360 12.72 1.14 -28.27
N SER A 361 13.98 0.89 -28.62
CA SER A 361 14.58 -0.43 -28.65
C SER A 361 15.65 -0.55 -27.55
N PRO A 362 15.30 -0.91 -26.31
CA PRO A 362 16.29 -1.17 -25.27
C PRO A 362 17.17 -2.37 -25.64
N PRO A 363 18.37 -2.49 -25.04
CA PRO A 363 19.31 -3.61 -25.27
C PRO A 363 18.87 -4.90 -24.54
N VAL A 364 17.56 -5.14 -24.43
CA VAL A 364 16.95 -6.34 -23.82
C VAL A 364 16.01 -7.00 -24.84
N SER A 365 15.86 -8.32 -24.73
CA SER A 365 14.99 -9.10 -25.62
C SER A 365 13.57 -8.50 -25.68
N PRO A 366 12.88 -8.52 -26.83
CA PRO A 366 11.45 -8.15 -26.92
C PRO A 366 10.55 -8.90 -25.94
N GLU A 367 10.95 -10.10 -25.52
CA GLU A 367 10.23 -10.93 -24.55
C GLU A 367 10.53 -10.56 -23.08
N SER A 368 11.54 -9.74 -22.83
CA SER A 368 11.89 -9.23 -21.51
C SER A 368 11.10 -7.96 -21.17
N TRP A 369 10.78 -7.74 -19.90
CA TRP A 369 10.28 -6.43 -19.46
C TRP A 369 11.32 -5.34 -19.69
N SER A 370 10.88 -4.20 -20.24
CA SER A 370 11.77 -3.07 -20.54
C SER A 370 11.96 -2.09 -19.37
N GLY A 371 11.28 -2.30 -18.25
CA GLY A 371 11.43 -1.47 -17.05
C GLY A 371 12.87 -1.45 -16.54
N PHE A 372 13.36 -0.25 -16.21
CA PHE A 372 14.73 -0.04 -15.74
C PHE A 372 14.83 1.11 -14.74
N GLN A 373 15.94 1.15 -14.01
CA GLN A 373 16.40 2.33 -13.28
C GLN A 373 17.73 2.81 -13.87
N ALA A 374 17.97 4.12 -13.89
CA ALA A 374 19.18 4.69 -14.49
C ALA A 374 20.01 5.52 -13.51
N SER A 375 21.31 5.59 -13.77
CA SER A 375 22.19 6.59 -13.13
C SER A 375 21.71 8.00 -13.49
N GLY A 376 22.08 8.99 -12.66
CA GLY A 376 21.60 10.37 -12.83
C GLY A 376 21.99 11.02 -14.17
N ASP A 377 23.03 10.51 -14.81
CA ASP A 377 23.53 10.93 -16.13
C ASP A 377 23.08 10.02 -17.29
N ASP A 378 22.22 9.03 -17.01
CA ASP A 378 21.73 8.01 -17.96
C ASP A 378 22.80 7.10 -18.58
N ARG A 379 24.04 7.14 -18.08
CA ARG A 379 25.12 6.31 -18.60
C ARG A 379 24.89 4.82 -18.32
N PHE A 380 24.35 4.51 -17.16
CA PHE A 380 24.09 3.14 -16.72
C PHE A 380 22.61 2.89 -16.50
N ARG A 381 22.12 1.71 -16.92
CA ARG A 381 20.73 1.28 -16.76
C ARG A 381 20.63 -0.14 -16.22
N LEU A 382 19.97 -0.30 -15.08
CA LEU A 382 19.68 -1.59 -14.45
C LEU A 382 18.28 -2.05 -14.87
N TYR A 383 18.21 -3.14 -15.63
CA TYR A 383 16.97 -3.80 -16.02
C TYR A 383 16.70 -4.97 -15.06
N ALA A 384 15.50 -5.03 -14.50
CA ALA A 384 15.16 -5.97 -13.41
C ALA A 384 15.41 -7.44 -13.74
N ASN A 385 15.27 -7.83 -15.01
CA ASN A 385 15.42 -9.21 -15.49
C ASN A 385 16.56 -9.41 -16.50
N ALA A 386 17.35 -8.37 -16.80
CA ALA A 386 18.42 -8.45 -17.79
C ALA A 386 19.79 -8.03 -17.24
N GLY A 387 19.85 -7.40 -16.07
CA GLY A 387 21.11 -6.94 -15.46
C GLY A 387 21.45 -5.49 -15.82
N LEU A 388 22.72 -5.13 -15.63
CA LEU A 388 23.22 -3.76 -15.76
C LEU A 388 23.88 -3.52 -17.11
N TYR A 389 23.57 -2.39 -17.73
CA TYR A 389 24.08 -1.98 -19.04
C TYR A 389 24.73 -0.61 -18.97
N GLU A 390 25.81 -0.41 -19.71
CA GLU A 390 26.39 0.89 -20.07
C GLU A 390 26.06 1.17 -21.54
N GLY A 391 25.11 2.08 -21.78
CA GLY A 391 24.50 2.21 -23.10
C GLY A 391 23.88 0.88 -23.57
N SER A 392 24.37 0.32 -24.68
CA SER A 392 23.94 -0.99 -25.19
C SER A 392 24.79 -2.16 -24.70
N ARG A 393 25.91 -1.88 -24.01
CA ARG A 393 26.87 -2.90 -23.57
C ARG A 393 26.46 -3.44 -22.21
N LYS A 394 26.15 -4.74 -22.15
CA LYS A 394 25.90 -5.43 -20.89
C LYS A 394 27.18 -5.54 -20.06
N LEU A 395 27.11 -5.26 -18.76
CA LEU A 395 28.20 -5.50 -17.82
C LEU A 395 28.17 -6.97 -17.35
N PRO A 396 29.27 -7.74 -17.48
CA PRO A 396 29.31 -9.15 -17.12
C PRO A 396 28.95 -9.42 -15.64
N GLY A 397 28.22 -10.50 -15.38
CA GLY A 397 27.95 -10.96 -14.00
C GLY A 397 26.91 -10.15 -13.24
N THR A 398 26.20 -9.23 -13.91
CA THR A 398 25.21 -8.34 -13.30
C THR A 398 23.78 -8.86 -13.41
N GLU A 399 23.56 -10.05 -13.97
CA GLU A 399 22.24 -10.70 -14.06
C GLU A 399 21.68 -11.10 -12.70
N LYS A 400 22.56 -11.27 -11.72
CA LYS A 400 22.24 -11.72 -10.36
C LYS A 400 22.44 -10.61 -9.33
N LEU A 401 22.46 -9.34 -9.76
CA LEU A 401 22.45 -8.23 -8.81
C LEU A 401 21.22 -8.40 -7.89
N PRO A 402 21.36 -8.25 -6.57
CA PRO A 402 20.23 -8.33 -5.65
C PRO A 402 19.21 -7.26 -6.04
N TYR A 403 17.92 -7.59 -6.03
CA TYR A 403 16.85 -6.64 -6.32
C TYR A 403 15.91 -6.57 -5.10
N PRO A 404 15.44 -5.37 -4.68
CA PRO A 404 15.64 -4.06 -5.30
C PRO A 404 17.03 -3.42 -5.00
N MET A 405 17.55 -2.67 -5.97
CA MET A 405 18.65 -1.69 -5.77
C MET A 405 18.18 -0.30 -6.16
N GLN A 406 18.93 0.73 -5.77
CA GLN A 406 18.71 2.10 -6.20
C GLN A 406 20.04 2.83 -6.46
N TRP A 407 20.02 3.77 -7.41
CA TRP A 407 21.19 4.59 -7.74
C TRP A 407 21.42 5.66 -6.68
N LEU A 408 22.66 5.79 -6.22
CA LEU A 408 23.09 6.93 -5.40
C LEU A 408 23.22 8.19 -6.29
N PRO A 409 22.47 9.27 -6.01
CA PRO A 409 22.51 10.49 -6.81
C PRO A 409 23.91 11.07 -6.97
N GLY A 410 24.23 11.53 -8.19
CA GLY A 410 25.54 12.11 -8.52
C GLY A 410 26.67 11.08 -8.65
N THR A 411 26.37 9.78 -8.65
CA THR A 411 27.38 8.71 -8.74
C THR A 411 26.98 7.63 -9.75
N HIS A 412 27.92 6.72 -10.04
CA HIS A 412 27.67 5.45 -10.74
C HIS A 412 27.63 4.26 -9.79
N SER A 413 27.07 4.48 -8.60
CA SER A 413 26.94 3.45 -7.58
C SER A 413 25.48 3.07 -7.35
N LEU A 414 25.22 1.77 -7.32
CA LEU A 414 23.97 1.20 -6.84
C LEU A 414 24.11 0.83 -5.37
N VAL A 415 23.06 0.98 -4.58
CA VAL A 415 22.95 0.46 -3.22
C VAL A 415 21.80 -0.51 -3.13
N GLY A 416 21.97 -1.57 -2.34
CA GLY A 416 20.97 -2.62 -2.17
C GLY A 416 21.14 -3.37 -0.85
N ILE A 417 20.04 -3.92 -0.35
CA ILE A 417 20.07 -4.80 0.82
C ILE A 417 20.44 -6.21 0.37
N ARG A 418 21.36 -6.84 1.10
CA ARG A 418 21.71 -8.24 0.92
C ARG A 418 21.42 -9.01 2.20
N VAL A 419 20.82 -10.18 2.02
CA VAL A 419 20.53 -11.12 3.10
C VAL A 419 21.33 -12.40 2.86
N ASP A 420 22.22 -12.71 3.79
CA ASP A 420 22.97 -13.97 3.78
C ASP A 420 22.24 -15.06 4.57
N TYR A 421 21.51 -15.90 3.84
CA TYR A 421 20.77 -17.05 4.36
C TYR A 421 21.65 -18.29 4.65
N THR A 422 22.96 -18.25 4.33
CA THR A 422 23.84 -19.39 4.60
C THR A 422 24.22 -19.51 6.07
N LYS A 423 24.04 -18.44 6.85
CA LYS A 423 24.13 -18.46 8.30
C LYS A 423 22.79 -18.93 8.86
N GLN A 424 22.79 -20.05 9.57
CA GLN A 424 21.59 -20.59 10.20
C GLN A 424 21.03 -19.61 11.23
N PRO A 425 19.71 -19.67 11.50
CA PRO A 425 19.05 -18.91 12.57
C PRO A 425 19.86 -18.95 13.89
N PRO A 426 19.82 -17.88 14.71
CA PRO A 426 18.67 -16.98 14.83
C PRO A 426 18.67 -15.70 13.98
N GLU A 427 19.73 -15.31 13.28
CA GLU A 427 19.74 -14.02 12.56
C GLU A 427 20.45 -14.14 11.20
N PRO A 428 19.72 -14.13 10.06
CA PRO A 428 20.38 -13.97 8.77
C PRO A 428 21.15 -12.65 8.77
N ARG A 429 22.38 -12.64 8.22
CA ARG A 429 23.18 -11.41 8.20
C ARG A 429 22.61 -10.49 7.13
N VAL A 430 22.00 -9.39 7.55
CA VAL A 430 21.54 -8.32 6.66
C VAL A 430 22.63 -7.25 6.56
N SER A 431 23.01 -6.90 5.33
CA SER A 431 23.96 -5.83 5.01
C SER A 431 23.37 -4.86 3.99
N LEU A 432 23.80 -3.60 4.07
CA LEU A 432 23.66 -2.65 2.97
C LEU A 432 24.97 -2.65 2.19
N GLU A 433 24.88 -2.96 0.91
CA GLU A 433 26.02 -3.06 0.01
C GLU A 433 25.93 -2.02 -1.11
N ARG A 434 27.09 -1.60 -1.60
CA ARG A 434 27.28 -0.70 -2.73
C ARG A 434 27.96 -1.44 -3.86
N TYR A 435 27.41 -1.33 -5.06
CA TYR A 435 28.05 -1.79 -6.29
C TYR A 435 28.49 -0.58 -7.12
N GLU A 436 29.80 -0.47 -7.38
CA GLU A 436 30.39 0.60 -8.19
C GLU A 436 30.46 0.16 -9.66
N ALA A 437 29.55 0.66 -10.50
CA ALA A 437 29.37 0.15 -11.87
C ALA A 437 30.62 0.31 -12.76
N GLU A 438 31.38 1.39 -12.58
CA GLU A 438 32.59 1.65 -13.37
C GLU A 438 33.72 0.65 -13.07
N ARG A 439 33.89 0.30 -11.80
CA ARG A 439 34.92 -0.63 -11.33
C ARG A 439 34.44 -2.07 -11.28
N GLN A 440 33.12 -2.27 -11.31
CA GLN A 440 32.45 -3.55 -11.10
C GLN A 440 32.79 -4.17 -9.73
N GLU A 441 32.92 -3.31 -8.72
CA GLU A 441 33.34 -3.68 -7.36
C GLU A 441 32.18 -3.59 -6.37
N TRP A 442 32.16 -4.52 -5.42
CA TRP A 442 31.23 -4.54 -4.30
C TRP A 442 31.91 -4.06 -3.02
N ASN A 443 31.23 -3.18 -2.30
CA ASN A 443 31.67 -2.66 -1.01
C ASN A 443 30.53 -2.75 0.00
N VAL A 444 30.81 -3.25 1.19
CA VAL A 444 29.82 -3.25 2.27
C VAL A 444 29.81 -1.87 2.91
N ILE A 445 28.65 -1.19 2.93
CA ILE A 445 28.48 0.09 3.64
C ILE A 445 28.27 -0.18 5.13
N ARG A 446 27.37 -1.12 5.44
CA ARG A 446 27.05 -1.48 6.82
C ARG A 446 26.60 -2.92 6.91
N GLU A 447 27.01 -3.58 7.98
CA GLU A 447 26.61 -4.94 8.34
C GLU A 447 25.68 -4.91 9.56
N GLN A 448 25.08 -6.07 9.86
CA GLN A 448 24.25 -6.28 11.05
C GLN A 448 23.09 -5.29 11.12
N LEU A 449 22.45 -5.05 9.96
CA LEU A 449 21.18 -4.34 9.93
C LEU A 449 20.09 -5.24 10.54
N PRO A 450 19.04 -4.66 11.13
CA PRO A 450 17.88 -5.44 11.57
C PRO A 450 17.34 -6.34 10.46
N GLU A 451 16.89 -7.53 10.82
CA GLU A 451 16.13 -8.39 9.92
C GLU A 451 14.93 -7.60 9.34
N PHE A 452 14.59 -7.83 8.08
CA PHE A 452 13.55 -7.09 7.35
C PHE A 452 13.82 -5.59 7.17
N THR A 453 15.08 -5.15 7.28
CA THR A 453 15.46 -3.84 6.73
C THR A 453 15.26 -3.83 5.22
N ASP A 454 14.60 -2.81 4.69
CA ASP A 454 14.41 -2.61 3.25
C ASP A 454 14.91 -1.22 2.82
N LEU A 455 15.26 -1.11 1.54
CA LEU A 455 15.76 0.12 0.93
C LEU A 455 14.59 1.02 0.53
N LEU A 456 14.53 2.23 1.10
CA LEU A 456 13.47 3.18 0.78
C LEU A 456 13.88 4.12 -0.37
N GLN A 457 14.82 5.03 -0.11
CA GLN A 457 15.35 5.98 -1.10
C GLN A 457 16.68 6.61 -0.67
N PRO A 458 17.60 6.94 -1.58
CA PRO A 458 18.69 7.86 -1.27
C PRO A 458 18.21 9.31 -1.21
N SER A 459 18.94 10.15 -0.47
CA SER A 459 18.71 11.60 -0.45
C SER A 459 19.14 12.26 -1.75
N ALA A 460 18.53 13.41 -2.09
CA ALA A 460 18.85 14.18 -3.29
C ALA A 460 20.35 14.49 -3.46
N ASP A 461 21.03 14.74 -2.35
CA ASP A 461 22.45 15.10 -2.29
C ASP A 461 23.38 13.87 -2.26
N GLY A 462 22.83 12.66 -2.28
CA GLY A 462 23.60 11.41 -2.24
C GLY A 462 24.37 11.16 -0.94
N ARG A 463 24.10 11.93 0.14
CA ARG A 463 24.81 11.76 1.42
C ARG A 463 24.16 10.75 2.35
N TRP A 464 22.86 10.49 2.17
CA TRP A 464 22.07 9.61 3.01
C TRP A 464 21.34 8.55 2.20
N ILE A 465 21.15 7.39 2.82
CA ILE A 465 20.32 6.30 2.34
C ILE A 465 19.24 6.09 3.38
N TYR A 466 17.99 6.34 2.99
CA TYR A 466 16.83 6.07 3.82
C TYR A 466 16.45 4.59 3.70
N LEU A 467 16.17 3.99 4.85
CA LEU A 467 15.84 2.59 5.02
C LEU A 467 14.54 2.49 5.81
N THR A 468 13.76 1.45 5.57
CA THR A 468 12.68 1.05 6.49
C THR A 468 13.19 -0.07 7.37
N THR A 469 13.04 0.06 8.68
CA THR A 469 13.49 -0.94 9.67
C THR A 469 12.37 -1.23 10.66
N PRO A 470 12.19 -2.47 11.12
CA PRO A 470 11.32 -2.72 12.28
C PRO A 470 11.79 -1.91 13.50
N ASP A 471 10.84 -1.38 14.29
CA ASP A 471 11.12 -0.56 15.49
C ASP A 471 12.02 -1.27 16.51
#